data_AF-A0A7X7WMA1-F1
#
_entry.id   AF-A0A7X7WMA1-F1
#
_cell.length_a   1.000
_cell.length_b   1.000
_cell.length_c   1.000
_cell.angle_alpha   90.00
_cell.angle_beta   90.00
_cell.angle_gamma   90.00
#
_symmetry.space_group_name_H-M   'P 1'
#
loop_
_entity.id
_entity.type
_entity.pdbx_description
1 polymer ?
#
loop_
_entity_poly.entity_id
_entity_poly.type
_entity_poly.pdbx_seq_one_letter_code
_entity_poly.pdbx_strand_id
1 'polypeptide(L)'
;MQISTIIILVLLVLVIISNFQYRKVVQSLSFDQQIELREAQRSFQMVNIIVLIALFILFILVWKNQWLDYRLLLTGFLVLILGFSAVMTVFTYNKLREKDFTPAFLKSYLITQSIRLFAILAMLVIAIMMVNNPPANP
;
A
#
# COMPACT_ATOMS: atom_id res chain seq x y z
N MET A 1 9.96 10.68 -23.33
CA MET A 1 9.23 10.03 -22.23
C MET A 1 10.19 9.92 -21.05
N GLN A 2 9.90 10.51 -19.90
CA GLN A 2 10.85 10.53 -18.78
C GLN A 2 11.02 9.10 -18.21
N ILE A 3 12.23 8.74 -17.78
CA ILE A 3 12.54 7.43 -17.17
C ILE A 3 11.56 7.10 -16.03
N SER A 4 11.19 8.11 -15.25
CA SER A 4 10.19 8.02 -14.18
C SER A 4 8.83 7.52 -14.66
N THR A 5 8.38 7.91 -15.86
CA THR A 5 7.11 7.46 -16.45
C THR A 5 7.16 5.97 -16.77
N ILE A 6 8.28 5.47 -17.30
CA ILE A 6 8.47 4.04 -17.61
C ILE A 6 8.45 3.22 -16.32
N ILE A 7 9.14 3.70 -15.27
CA ILE A 7 9.15 3.02 -13.96
C ILE A 7 7.73 2.96 -13.38
N ILE A 8 6.97 4.05 -13.42
CA ILE A 8 5.57 4.07 -12.95
C ILE A 8 4.71 3.05 -13.71
N LEU A 9 4.85 2.96 -15.04
CA LEU A 9 4.12 1.99 -15.84
C LEU A 9 4.48 0.54 -15.47
N VAL A 10 5.76 0.24 -15.27
CA VAL A 10 6.22 -1.09 -14.84
C VAL A 10 5.64 -1.44 -13.46
N LEU A 11 5.66 -0.49 -12.51
CA LEU A 11 5.09 -0.69 -11.17
C LEU A 11 3.58 -0.96 -11.24
N LEU A 12 2.83 -0.21 -12.06
CA LEU A 12 1.40 -0.43 -12.28
C LEU A 12 1.13 -1.84 -12.81
N VAL A 13 1.88 -2.29 -13.83
CA VAL A 13 1.75 -3.63 -14.39
C VAL A 13 2.03 -4.70 -13.33
N LEU A 14 3.08 -4.54 -12.53
CA LEU A 14 3.41 -5.46 -11.44
C LEU A 14 2.30 -5.55 -10.39
N VAL A 15 1.74 -4.40 -9.97
CA VAL A 15 0.63 -4.37 -9.00
C VAL A 15 -0.61 -5.04 -9.58
N ILE A 16 -0.92 -4.82 -10.85
CA ILE A 16 -2.08 -5.45 -11.53
C ILE A 16 -1.90 -6.97 -11.60
N ILE A 17 -0.74 -7.45 -12.08
CA ILE A 17 -0.44 -8.89 -12.17
C ILE A 17 -0.50 -9.53 -10.78
N SER A 18 0.07 -8.88 -9.78
CA SER A 18 0.05 -9.35 -8.40
C SER A 18 -1.38 -9.49 -7.86
N ASN A 19 -2.24 -8.50 -8.08
CA ASN A 19 -3.64 -8.57 -7.67
C ASN A 19 -4.41 -9.69 -8.41
N PHE A 20 -4.11 -9.90 -9.70
CA PHE A 20 -4.73 -10.98 -10.48
C PHE A 20 -4.34 -12.36 -9.95
N GLN A 21 -3.06 -12.56 -9.63
CA GLN A 21 -2.59 -13.80 -8.98
C GLN A 21 -3.25 -14.01 -7.62
N TYR A 22 -3.29 -12.97 -6.79
CA TYR A 22 -3.96 -13.04 -5.49
C TYR A 22 -5.43 -13.45 -5.63
N ARG A 23 -6.16 -12.87 -6.57
CA ARG A 23 -7.57 -13.19 -6.82
C ARG A 23 -7.77 -14.65 -7.20
N LYS A 24 -6.90 -15.21 -8.04
CA LYS A 24 -6.94 -16.64 -8.39
C LYS A 24 -6.76 -17.53 -7.15
N VAL A 25 -5.81 -17.17 -6.29
CA VAL A 25 -5.54 -17.92 -5.06
C VAL A 25 -6.72 -17.81 -4.08
N VAL A 26 -7.35 -16.64 -3.96
CA VAL A 26 -8.58 -16.47 -3.16
C VAL A 26 -9.73 -17.32 -3.71
N GLN A 27 -9.87 -17.43 -5.03
CA GLN A 27 -10.91 -18.25 -5.66
C GLN A 27 -10.72 -19.76 -5.45
N SER A 28 -9.50 -20.20 -5.12
CA SER A 28 -9.23 -21.60 -4.76
C SER A 28 -9.60 -21.97 -3.32
N LEU A 29 -9.93 -20.98 -2.48
CA LEU A 29 -10.37 -21.21 -1.10
C LEU A 29 -11.82 -21.71 -1.06
N SER A 30 -12.16 -22.48 -0.03
CA SER A 30 -13.56 -22.85 0.25
C SER A 30 -14.40 -21.61 0.54
N PHE A 31 -15.73 -21.72 0.40
CA PHE A 31 -16.64 -20.61 0.67
C PHE A 31 -16.50 -20.09 2.12
N ASP A 32 -16.36 -20.99 3.10
CA ASP A 32 -16.16 -20.63 4.50
C ASP A 32 -14.84 -19.88 4.70
N GLN A 33 -13.74 -20.33 4.08
CA GLN A 33 -12.45 -19.64 4.13
C GLN A 33 -12.50 -18.25 3.45
N GLN A 34 -13.29 -18.09 2.41
CA GLN A 34 -13.49 -16.78 1.77
C GLN A 34 -14.27 -15.82 2.68
N ILE A 35 -15.24 -16.32 3.44
CA ILE A 35 -15.96 -15.54 4.46
C ILE A 35 -14.99 -15.13 5.57
N GLU A 36 -14.23 -16.07 6.12
CA GLU A 36 -13.26 -15.77 7.18
C GLU A 36 -12.19 -14.78 6.72
N LEU A 37 -11.69 -14.91 5.48
CA LEU A 37 -10.79 -13.95 4.88
C LEU A 37 -11.41 -12.56 4.78
N ARG A 38 -12.67 -12.48 4.35
CA ARG A 38 -13.40 -11.22 4.24
C ARG A 38 -13.63 -10.60 5.62
N GLU A 39 -13.96 -11.39 6.64
CA GLU A 39 -14.16 -10.89 8.00
C GLU A 39 -12.85 -10.41 8.63
N ALA A 40 -11.78 -11.18 8.44
CA ALA A 40 -10.42 -10.77 8.81
C ALA A 40 -10.13 -9.40 8.17
N GLN A 41 -10.35 -9.23 6.87
CA GLN A 41 -10.08 -7.98 6.17
C GLN A 41 -11.05 -6.83 6.51
N ARG A 42 -12.34 -7.11 6.73
CA ARG A 42 -13.39 -6.08 6.90
C ARG A 42 -13.21 -5.26 8.17
N SER A 43 -12.93 -5.93 9.28
CA SER A 43 -12.63 -5.26 10.55
C SER A 43 -11.48 -4.25 10.40
N PHE A 44 -10.49 -4.60 9.56
CA PHE A 44 -9.32 -3.77 9.30
C PHE A 44 -9.51 -2.72 8.21
N GLN A 45 -10.35 -2.96 7.22
CA GLN A 45 -10.65 -1.99 6.17
C GLN A 45 -11.27 -0.73 6.77
N MET A 46 -12.17 -0.87 7.74
CA MET A 46 -12.80 0.27 8.39
C MET A 46 -11.77 1.10 9.18
N VAL A 47 -10.91 0.44 9.98
CA VAL A 47 -9.82 1.11 10.71
C VAL A 47 -8.84 1.79 9.74
N ASN A 48 -8.47 1.12 8.65
CA ASN A 48 -7.58 1.66 7.63
C ASN A 48 -8.17 2.92 6.98
N ILE A 49 -9.46 2.90 6.60
CA ILE A 49 -10.14 4.08 6.04
C ILE A 49 -10.14 5.23 7.04
N ILE A 50 -10.47 4.97 8.31
CA ILE A 50 -10.48 6.01 9.35
C ILE A 50 -9.09 6.63 9.52
N VAL A 51 -8.04 5.81 9.61
CA VAL A 51 -6.66 6.28 9.75
C VAL A 51 -6.21 7.08 8.52
N LEU A 52 -6.53 6.62 7.31
CA LEU A 52 -6.20 7.35 6.09
C LEU A 52 -6.91 8.70 6.01
N ILE A 53 -8.17 8.78 6.40
CA ILE A 53 -8.91 10.05 6.50
C ILE A 53 -8.24 10.96 7.53
N ALA A 54 -7.90 10.45 8.71
CA ALA A 54 -7.23 11.24 9.76
C ALA A 54 -5.86 11.77 9.30
N LEU A 55 -5.05 10.92 8.66
CA LEU A 55 -3.78 11.32 8.06
C LEU A 55 -3.98 12.39 6.98
N PHE A 56 -5.01 12.25 6.14
CA PHE A 56 -5.30 13.21 5.08
C PHE A 56 -5.75 14.58 5.63
N ILE A 57 -6.59 14.58 6.67
CA ILE A 57 -6.98 15.81 7.38
C ILE A 57 -5.74 16.48 8.00
N LEU A 58 -4.89 15.71 8.67
CA LEU A 58 -3.61 16.20 9.22
C LEU A 58 -2.73 16.81 8.13
N PHE A 59 -2.62 16.15 6.98
CA PHE A 59 -1.88 16.67 5.83
C PHE A 59 -2.40 18.04 5.39
N ILE A 60 -3.72 18.19 5.24
CA ILE A 60 -4.35 19.46 4.84
C ILE A 60 -4.11 20.54 5.89
N LEU A 61 -4.24 20.23 7.19
CA LEU A 61 -4.04 21.21 8.26
C LEU A 61 -2.60 21.71 8.32
N VAL A 62 -1.64 20.78 8.25
CA VAL A 62 -0.21 21.11 8.26
C VAL A 62 0.18 21.88 7.01
N TRP A 63 -0.35 21.49 5.84
CA TRP A 63 -0.18 22.23 4.58
C TRP A 63 -0.69 23.66 4.70
N LYS A 64 -1.94 23.83 5.13
CA LYS A 64 -2.61 25.12 5.19
C LYS A 64 -1.88 26.09 6.11
N ASN A 65 -1.36 25.60 7.23
CA ASN A 65 -0.67 26.43 8.20
C ASN A 65 0.83 26.61 7.89
N GLN A 66 1.34 26.01 6.81
CA GLN A 66 2.75 26.06 6.40
C GLN A 66 3.73 25.67 7.53
N TRP A 67 3.31 24.78 8.44
CA TRP A 67 4.13 24.41 9.61
C TRP A 67 5.40 23.63 9.23
N LEU A 68 5.39 22.96 8.08
CA LEU A 68 6.50 22.17 7.56
C LEU A 68 6.77 22.55 6.11
N ASP A 69 8.04 22.44 5.71
CA ASP A 69 8.41 22.43 4.30
C ASP A 69 7.61 21.35 3.57
N TYR A 70 7.11 21.67 2.37
CA TYR A 70 6.35 20.74 1.53
C TYR A 70 7.04 19.38 1.37
N ARG A 71 8.37 19.36 1.21
CA ARG A 71 9.17 18.14 1.07
C ARG A 71 9.10 17.27 2.33
N LEU A 72 9.21 17.89 3.50
CA LEU A 72 9.13 17.21 4.79
C LEU A 72 7.72 16.70 5.06
N LEU A 73 6.70 17.50 4.75
CA LEU A 73 5.29 17.11 4.89
C LEU A 73 4.95 15.90 4.00
N LEU A 74 5.31 15.95 2.71
CA LEU A 74 5.03 14.87 1.76
C LEU A 74 5.78 13.58 2.15
N THR A 75 7.07 13.71 2.51
CA THR A 75 7.87 12.55 2.94
C THR A 75 7.31 11.94 4.21
N GLY A 76 6.99 12.75 5.23
CA GLY A 76 6.42 12.29 6.48
C GLY A 76 5.08 11.58 6.27
N PHE A 77 4.19 12.15 5.45
CA PHE A 77 2.91 11.56 5.12
C PHE A 77 3.05 10.19 4.44
N LEU A 78 3.94 10.08 3.46
CA LEU A 78 4.19 8.82 2.76
C LEU A 78 4.84 7.77 3.65
N VAL A 79 5.78 8.16 4.52
CA VAL A 79 6.38 7.27 5.53
C VAL A 79 5.31 6.74 6.49
N LEU A 80 4.38 7.59 6.95
CA LEU A 80 3.27 7.17 7.80
C LEU A 80 2.35 6.16 7.09
N ILE A 81 2.00 6.41 5.83
CA ILE A 81 1.21 5.46 5.02
C ILE A 81 1.95 4.13 4.87
N LEU A 82 3.25 4.16 4.55
CA LEU A 82 4.05 2.95 4.36
C LEU A 82 4.16 2.15 5.67
N GLY A 83 4.47 2.82 6.78
CA GLY A 83 4.57 2.21 8.10
C GLY A 83 3.25 1.61 8.54
N PHE A 84 2.15 2.35 8.38
CA PHE A 84 0.81 1.84 8.66
C PHE A 84 0.48 0.63 7.79
N SER A 85 0.74 0.69 6.48
CA SER A 85 0.48 -0.43 5.58
C SER A 85 1.32 -1.68 5.91
N ALA A 86 2.56 -1.50 6.38
CA ALA A 86 3.41 -2.60 6.84
C ALA A 86 2.85 -3.25 8.12
N VAL A 87 2.48 -2.44 9.13
CA VAL A 87 1.86 -2.93 10.37
C VAL A 87 0.58 -3.73 10.06
N MET A 88 -0.29 -3.18 9.20
CA MET A 88 -1.52 -3.85 8.79
C MET A 88 -1.28 -5.18 8.07
N THR A 89 -0.22 -5.25 7.25
CA THR A 89 0.18 -6.48 6.56
C THR A 89 0.59 -7.57 7.55
N VAL A 90 1.47 -7.22 8.50
CA VAL A 90 1.96 -8.17 9.52
C VAL A 90 0.80 -8.64 10.40
N PHE A 91 -0.05 -7.71 10.84
CA PHE A 91 -1.19 -8.04 11.68
C PHE A 91 -2.16 -8.99 10.96
N THR A 92 -2.52 -8.67 9.71
CA THR A 92 -3.42 -9.51 8.92
C THR A 92 -2.82 -10.88 8.65
N TYR A 93 -1.51 -10.95 8.36
CA TYR A 93 -0.80 -12.21 8.21
C TYR A 93 -0.90 -13.08 9.45
N ASN A 94 -0.66 -12.52 10.65
CA ASN A 94 -0.76 -13.26 11.90
C ASN A 94 -2.18 -13.78 12.13
N LYS A 95 -3.21 -12.95 11.89
CA LYS A 95 -4.61 -13.38 12.03
C LYS A 95 -5.01 -14.48 11.04
N LEU A 96 -4.52 -14.39 9.80
CA LEU A 96 -4.75 -15.45 8.80
C LEU A 96 -4.02 -16.75 9.18
N ARG A 97 -2.84 -16.63 9.78
CA ARG A 97 -2.07 -17.78 10.28
C ARG A 97 -2.75 -18.46 11.47
N GLU A 98 -3.34 -17.70 12.39
CA GLU A 98 -4.13 -18.22 13.52
C GLU A 98 -5.41 -18.95 13.08
N LYS A 99 -5.88 -18.68 11.87
CA LYS A 99 -7.07 -19.28 11.24
C LYS A 99 -6.75 -20.48 10.34
N ASP A 100 -5.56 -21.07 10.48
CA ASP A 100 -5.10 -22.26 9.74
C ASP A 100 -5.21 -22.14 8.21
N PHE A 101 -5.07 -20.92 7.66
CA PHE A 101 -4.97 -20.75 6.21
C PHE A 101 -3.75 -21.49 5.67
N THR A 102 -3.89 -22.06 4.47
CA THR A 102 -2.82 -22.88 3.89
C THR A 102 -1.53 -22.06 3.70
N PRO A 103 -0.34 -22.66 3.88
CA PRO A 103 0.94 -21.98 3.67
C PRO A 103 1.08 -21.36 2.27
N ALA A 104 0.50 -22.00 1.25
CA ALA A 104 0.47 -21.50 -0.11
C ALA A 104 -0.34 -20.20 -0.24
N PHE A 105 -1.48 -20.10 0.45
CA PHE A 105 -2.27 -18.88 0.52
C PHE A 105 -1.51 -17.76 1.22
N LEU A 106 -0.95 -18.05 2.40
CA LEU A 106 -0.20 -17.07 3.20
C LEU A 106 1.01 -16.52 2.43
N LYS A 107 1.73 -17.37 1.69
CA LYS A 107 2.82 -16.95 0.80
C LYS A 107 2.33 -16.01 -0.30
N SER A 108 1.23 -16.36 -0.96
CA SER A 108 0.64 -15.54 -2.03
C SER A 108 0.14 -14.18 -1.53
N TYR A 109 -0.45 -14.17 -0.32
CA TYR A 109 -0.80 -12.94 0.39
C TYR A 109 0.42 -12.06 0.64
N LEU A 110 1.49 -12.60 1.25
CA LEU A 110 2.70 -11.84 1.54
C LEU A 110 3.37 -11.30 0.28
N ILE A 111 3.47 -12.10 -0.80
CA ILE A 111 4.03 -11.63 -2.08
C ILE A 111 3.24 -10.42 -2.59
N THR A 112 1.92 -10.50 -2.51
CA THR A 112 1.04 -9.42 -2.99
C THR A 112 1.19 -8.15 -2.18
N GLN A 113 1.26 -8.27 -0.85
CA GLN A 113 1.48 -7.10 0.01
C GLN A 113 2.89 -6.52 -0.15
N SER A 114 3.91 -7.36 -0.30
CA SER A 114 5.28 -6.91 -0.55
C SER A 114 5.42 -6.16 -1.87
N ILE A 115 4.79 -6.63 -2.96
CA ILE A 115 4.76 -5.92 -4.24
C ILE A 115 4.08 -4.56 -4.09
N ARG A 116 2.99 -4.49 -3.33
CA ARG A 116 2.28 -3.24 -3.04
C ARG A 116 3.12 -2.26 -2.23
N LEU A 117 3.76 -2.73 -1.16
CA LEU A 117 4.65 -1.93 -0.32
C LEU A 117 5.86 -1.43 -1.13
N PHE A 118 6.45 -2.28 -1.97
CA PHE A 118 7.51 -1.91 -2.89
C PHE A 118 7.06 -0.83 -3.86
N ALA A 119 5.85 -0.94 -4.43
CA ALA A 119 5.31 0.09 -5.31
C ALA A 119 5.10 1.43 -4.59
N ILE A 120 4.61 1.43 -3.35
CA ILE A 120 4.48 2.65 -2.52
C ILE A 120 5.86 3.27 -2.28
N LEU A 121 6.86 2.46 -1.92
CA LEU A 121 8.21 2.93 -1.66
C LEU A 121 8.89 3.47 -2.94
N ALA A 122 8.72 2.80 -4.07
CA ALA A 122 9.22 3.27 -5.35
C ALA A 122 8.55 4.58 -5.78
N MET A 123 7.24 4.71 -5.58
CA MET A 123 6.51 5.97 -5.80
C MET A 123 7.02 7.10 -4.91
N LEU A 124 7.34 6.81 -3.64
CA LEU A 124 7.96 7.78 -2.73
C LEU A 124 9.32 8.26 -3.26
N VAL A 125 10.19 7.34 -3.68
CA VAL A 125 11.51 7.69 -4.25
C VAL A 125 11.34 8.57 -5.49
N ILE A 126 10.42 8.22 -6.39
CA ILE A 126 10.15 9.00 -7.60
C ILE A 126 9.60 10.39 -7.26
N ALA A 127 8.66 10.48 -6.30
CA ALA A 127 8.09 11.75 -5.86
C ALA A 127 9.17 12.68 -5.30
N ILE A 128 10.06 12.15 -4.45
CA ILE A 128 11.21 12.91 -3.91
C ILE A 128 12.14 13.35 -5.04
N MET A 129 12.47 12.45 -5.98
CA MET A 129 13.34 12.78 -7.12
C MET A 129 12.73 13.87 -8.01
N MET A 130 11.43 13.83 -8.29
CA MET A 130 10.73 14.86 -9.08
C MET A 130 10.68 16.22 -8.38
N VAL A 131 10.53 16.23 -7.05
CA VAL A 131 10.54 17.48 -6.27
C VAL A 131 11.95 18.09 -6.17
N ASN A 132 12.99 17.26 -6.19
CA ASN A 132 14.38 17.71 -6.16
C ASN A 132 14.94 18.06 -7.56
N ASN A 133 14.46 17.40 -8.61
CA ASN A 133 14.85 17.62 -10.00
C ASN A 133 13.58 17.80 -10.85
N PRO A 134 12.95 18.99 -10.82
CA PRO A 134 11.77 19.23 -11.63
C PRO A 134 12.09 19.01 -13.12
N PRO A 135 11.16 18.45 -13.91
CA PRO A 135 11.28 18.41 -15.36
C PRO A 135 11.73 19.76 -15.89
N ALA A 136 12.77 19.80 -16.72
CA ALA A 136 13.01 20.98 -17.53
C ALA A 136 11.74 21.24 -18.36
N ASN A 137 11.07 22.37 -18.11
CA ASN A 137 9.90 22.75 -18.90
C ASN A 137 10.31 22.80 -20.38
N PRO A 138 9.48 22.25 -21.30
CA PRO A 138 9.67 22.47 -22.72
C PRO A 138 9.49 23.95 -23.08
#